data_AF-A0A368HD68-F1
#
_entry.id   AF-A0A368HD68-F1
#
_cell.length_a   1.000
_cell.length_b   1.000
_cell.length_c   1.000
_cell.angle_alpha   90.00
_cell.angle_beta   90.00
_cell.angle_gamma   90.00
#
_symmetry.space_group_name_H-M   'P 1'
#
loop_
_entity.id
_entity.type
_entity.pdbx_description
1 polymer ?
#
loop_
_entity_poly.entity_id
_entity_poly.type
_entity_poly.pdbx_seq_one_letter_code
_entity_poly.pdbx_strand_id
1 'polypeptide(L)'
;MIVKGLLLIYFPKKGEDLQVFIQNLRSFLLATAGIFVLLFRHPGILGLTTVQCSLWFLVSTTCYTLAIGTFILEAINALEVVRMEHWNTWSDEYCRKPHNALTLSLRITSVAITLAAIVVMALSEEFNRVSSKWSCLGRFSTNSIDLWLPLILINMCSAMAASSFSFDGLFIMLQLPQYGEKLDIDLRSMPAVEPAPIRKIKVVMKPSLEHTRDKKVELKAYVCSPLRD
;
A
#
# COMPACT_ATOMS: atom_id res chain seq x y z
N MET A 1 27.48 0.84 -8.30
CA MET A 1 26.81 -0.31 -7.66
C MET A 1 25.48 0.09 -6.98
N ILE A 2 25.38 1.27 -6.36
CA ILE A 2 24.12 1.80 -5.80
C ILE A 2 23.02 1.97 -6.86
N VAL A 3 23.36 2.43 -8.06
CA VAL A 3 22.42 2.56 -9.19
C VAL A 3 21.84 1.22 -9.64
N LYS A 4 22.63 0.14 -9.61
CA LYS A 4 22.15 -1.22 -9.90
C LYS A 4 21.23 -1.75 -8.79
N GLY A 5 21.51 -1.40 -7.52
CA GLY A 5 20.63 -1.69 -6.38
C GLY A 5 19.31 -0.92 -6.44
N LEU A 6 19.34 0.37 -6.81
CA LEU A 6 18.15 1.20 -7.05
C LEU A 6 17.34 0.71 -8.26
N LEU A 7 18.00 0.30 -9.34
CA LEU A 7 17.33 -0.28 -10.52
C LEU A 7 16.72 -1.66 -10.24
N LEU A 8 17.34 -2.47 -9.37
CA LEU A 8 16.77 -3.72 -8.86
C LEU A 8 15.58 -3.52 -7.91
N ILE A 9 15.43 -2.32 -7.34
CA ILE A 9 14.24 -1.90 -6.58
C ILE A 9 13.15 -1.35 -7.51
N TYR A 10 13.50 -0.93 -8.74
CA TYR A 10 12.56 -0.30 -9.68
C TYR A 10 12.00 -1.25 -10.75
N PHE A 11 12.70 -2.36 -11.02
CA PHE A 11 12.22 -3.40 -11.92
C PHE A 11 11.95 -4.68 -11.14
N PRO A 12 10.78 -5.33 -11.32
CA PRO A 12 10.53 -6.63 -10.71
C PRO A 12 11.63 -7.60 -11.14
N LYS A 13 12.19 -8.35 -10.19
CA LYS A 13 13.11 -9.44 -10.55
C LYS A 13 12.34 -10.44 -11.39
N LYS A 14 12.99 -11.02 -12.39
CA LYS A 14 12.37 -12.02 -13.27
C LYS A 14 11.80 -13.17 -12.42
N GLY A 15 10.48 -13.29 -12.35
CA GLY A 15 9.76 -14.30 -11.57
C GLY A 15 9.34 -13.88 -10.14
N GLU A 16 9.52 -12.62 -9.74
CA GLU A 16 9.01 -12.07 -8.48
C GLU A 16 7.63 -11.45 -8.70
N ASP A 17 6.64 -11.86 -7.90
CA ASP A 17 5.26 -11.38 -8.02
C ASP A 17 5.18 -9.85 -7.84
N LEU A 18 4.52 -9.18 -8.79
CA LEU A 18 4.39 -7.73 -8.82
C LEU A 18 3.81 -7.14 -7.53
N GLN A 19 2.90 -7.86 -6.86
CA GLN A 19 2.34 -7.45 -5.58
C GLN A 19 3.42 -7.34 -4.51
N VAL A 20 4.26 -8.36 -4.39
CA VAL A 20 5.38 -8.39 -3.43
C VAL A 20 6.38 -7.28 -3.74
N PHE A 21 6.66 -7.04 -5.02
CA PHE A 21 7.52 -5.95 -5.45
C PHE A 21 6.98 -4.57 -4.99
N ILE A 22 5.68 -4.29 -5.19
CA ILE A 22 5.09 -3.01 -4.78
C ILE A 22 5.05 -2.88 -3.24
N GLN A 23 4.76 -3.97 -2.51
CA GLN A 23 4.80 -3.99 -1.04
C GLN A 23 6.22 -3.69 -0.51
N ASN A 24 7.25 -4.25 -1.16
CA ASN A 24 8.64 -3.98 -0.84
C ASN A 24 9.02 -2.53 -1.14
N LEU A 25 8.58 -1.98 -2.29
CA LEU A 25 8.78 -0.59 -2.65
C LEU A 25 8.14 0.36 -1.62
N ARG A 26 6.91 0.09 -1.17
CA ARG A 26 6.26 0.87 -0.10
C ARG A 26 7.07 0.84 1.19
N SER A 27 7.51 -0.36 1.60
CA SER A 27 8.30 -0.53 2.82
C SER A 27 9.63 0.22 2.73
N PHE A 28 10.27 0.20 1.55
CA PHE A 28 11.48 0.96 1.27
C PHE A 28 11.25 2.48 1.33
N LEU A 29 10.15 2.98 0.76
CA LEU A 29 9.77 4.40 0.82
C LEU A 29 9.55 4.87 2.26
N LEU A 30 8.82 4.09 3.07
CA LEU A 30 8.59 4.39 4.49
C LEU A 30 9.89 4.36 5.30
N ALA A 31 10.73 3.34 5.11
CA ALA A 31 12.02 3.24 5.79
C ALA A 31 12.93 4.42 5.44
N THR A 32 13.01 4.77 4.15
CA THR A 32 13.81 5.90 3.67
C THR A 32 13.30 7.23 4.25
N ALA A 33 11.99 7.45 4.23
CA ALA A 33 11.38 8.64 4.82
C ALA A 33 11.63 8.72 6.34
N GLY A 34 11.52 7.60 7.05
CA GLY A 34 11.84 7.52 8.48
C GLY A 34 13.29 7.84 8.78
N ILE A 35 14.23 7.27 8.01
CA ILE A 35 15.67 7.57 8.13
C ILE A 35 15.94 9.05 7.88
N PHE A 36 15.35 9.63 6.84
CA PHE A 36 15.53 11.06 6.54
C PHE A 36 14.99 11.95 7.65
N VAL A 37 13.81 11.62 8.20
CA VAL A 37 13.25 12.38 9.33
C VAL A 37 14.17 12.32 10.56
N LEU A 38 14.79 11.17 10.83
CA LEU A 38 15.71 11.00 11.96
C LEU A 38 17.04 11.73 11.73
N LEU A 39 17.67 11.57 10.57
CA LEU A 39 19.00 12.14 10.27
C LEU A 39 18.94 13.65 10.03
N PHE A 40 17.92 14.13 9.34
CA PHE A 40 17.80 15.54 8.95
C PHE A 40 16.95 16.34 9.93
N ARG A 41 16.68 15.83 11.12
CA ARG A 41 15.89 16.55 12.14
C ARG A 41 16.51 17.90 12.50
N HIS A 42 17.83 17.95 12.62
CA HIS A 42 18.56 19.15 13.06
C HIS A 42 19.61 19.57 12.02
N PRO A 43 19.52 20.78 11.43
CA PRO A 43 20.42 21.21 10.36
C PRO A 43 21.88 21.26 10.78
N GLY A 44 22.15 21.56 12.06
CA GLY A 44 23.51 21.69 12.59
C GLY A 44 24.33 20.39 12.62
N ILE A 45 23.72 19.21 12.56
CA ILE A 45 24.46 17.93 12.59
C ILE A 45 25.24 17.73 11.28
N LEU A 46 24.69 18.20 10.16
CA LEU A 46 25.23 17.98 8.81
C LEU A 46 25.59 19.30 8.11
N GLY A 47 25.54 20.44 8.82
CA GLY A 47 25.84 21.75 8.26
C GLY A 47 24.90 22.16 7.11
N LEU A 48 23.64 21.74 7.17
CA LEU A 48 22.69 21.93 6.07
C LEU A 48 22.17 23.36 6.00
N THR A 49 22.06 23.87 4.78
CA THR A 49 21.39 25.14 4.48
C THR A 49 19.87 25.01 4.59
N THR A 50 19.18 26.12 4.80
CA THR A 50 17.70 26.20 4.83
C THR A 50 17.07 25.60 3.56
N VAL A 51 17.63 25.89 2.37
CA VAL A 51 17.14 25.35 1.09
C VAL A 51 17.26 23.82 1.05
N GLN A 52 18.40 23.27 1.50
CA GLN A 52 18.60 21.82 1.56
C GLN A 52 17.63 21.16 2.55
N CYS A 53 17.36 21.79 3.70
CA CYS A 53 16.34 21.31 4.62
C CYS A 53 14.95 21.25 3.98
N SER A 54 14.53 22.30 3.27
CA SER A 54 13.23 22.33 2.59
C SER A 54 13.13 21.24 1.51
N LEU A 55 14.22 20.96 0.79
CA LEU A 55 14.28 19.85 -0.18
C LEU A 55 14.12 18.49 0.51
N TRP A 56 14.84 18.25 1.61
CA TRP A 56 14.72 16.98 2.36
C TRP A 56 13.33 16.80 2.98
N PHE A 57 12.69 17.88 3.41
CA PHE A 57 11.30 17.86 3.85
C PHE A 57 10.35 17.45 2.73
N LEU A 58 10.51 18.03 1.54
CA LEU A 58 9.71 17.70 0.36
C LEU A 58 9.88 16.23 -0.03
N VAL A 59 11.12 15.74 -0.09
CA VAL A 59 11.41 14.34 -0.41
C VAL A 59 10.76 13.40 0.62
N SER A 60 10.94 13.67 1.91
CA SER A 60 10.38 12.83 2.98
C SER A 60 8.86 12.80 2.95
N THR A 61 8.21 13.96 2.79
CA THR A 61 6.75 14.10 2.73
C THR A 61 6.17 13.39 1.49
N THR A 62 6.87 13.50 0.36
CA THR A 62 6.48 12.81 -0.88
C THR A 62 6.56 11.30 -0.70
N CYS A 63 7.65 10.78 -0.11
CA CYS A 63 7.80 9.35 0.17
C CYS A 63 6.69 8.81 1.09
N TYR A 64 6.34 9.52 2.17
CA TYR A 64 5.21 9.14 3.04
C TYR A 64 3.88 9.11 2.30
N THR A 65 3.60 10.16 1.51
CA THR A 65 2.33 10.28 0.78
C THR A 65 2.21 9.20 -0.29
N LEU A 66 3.29 8.89 -1.02
CA LEU A 66 3.32 7.79 -1.99
C LEU A 66 3.14 6.41 -1.33
N ALA A 67 3.75 6.20 -0.16
CA ALA A 67 3.58 4.95 0.59
C ALA A 67 2.12 4.74 1.02
N ILE A 68 1.45 5.79 1.49
CA ILE A 68 0.02 5.74 1.84
C ILE A 68 -0.83 5.57 0.57
N GLY A 69 -0.48 6.24 -0.53
CA GLY A 69 -1.15 6.11 -1.82
C GLY A 69 -1.10 4.69 -2.41
N THR A 70 0.05 4.02 -2.31
CA THR A 70 0.17 2.61 -2.71
C THR A 70 -0.60 1.68 -1.78
N PHE A 71 -0.72 2.01 -0.50
CA PHE A 71 -1.53 1.23 0.45
C PHE A 71 -3.03 1.30 0.18
N ILE A 72 -3.57 2.48 -0.14
CA ILE A 72 -4.99 2.59 -0.48
C ILE A 72 -5.34 1.85 -1.78
N LEU A 73 -4.48 1.90 -2.80
CA LEU A 73 -4.72 1.18 -4.05
C LEU A 73 -4.67 -0.34 -3.87
N GLU A 74 -3.75 -0.83 -3.02
CA GLU A 74 -3.70 -2.25 -2.67
C GLU A 74 -4.98 -2.68 -1.94
N ALA A 75 -5.47 -1.87 -1.00
CA ALA A 75 -6.70 -2.15 -0.25
C ALA A 75 -7.95 -2.16 -1.16
N ILE A 76 -8.02 -1.25 -2.14
CA ILE A 76 -9.10 -1.24 -3.15
C ILE A 76 -9.07 -2.52 -3.99
N ASN A 77 -7.91 -2.88 -4.55
CA ASN A 77 -7.77 -4.10 -5.34
C ASN A 77 -8.12 -5.34 -4.52
N ALA A 78 -7.70 -5.41 -3.25
CA ALA A 78 -8.06 -6.51 -2.36
C ALA A 78 -9.59 -6.60 -2.14
N LEU A 79 -10.26 -5.46 -1.98
CA LEU A 79 -11.72 -5.42 -1.83
C LEU A 79 -12.44 -5.86 -3.11
N GLU A 80 -12.02 -5.36 -4.28
CA GLU A 80 -12.60 -5.70 -5.58
C GLU A 80 -12.44 -7.21 -5.88
N VAL A 81 -11.31 -7.81 -5.49
CA VAL A 81 -11.08 -9.26 -5.53
C VAL A 81 -12.05 -10.00 -4.61
N VAL A 82 -12.22 -9.54 -3.37
CA VAL A 82 -13.18 -10.13 -2.42
C VAL A 82 -14.63 -9.95 -2.89
N ARG A 83 -14.94 -8.95 -3.71
CA ARG A 83 -16.29 -8.80 -4.28
C ARG A 83 -16.52 -9.65 -5.53
N MET A 84 -15.47 -10.30 -6.03
CA MET A 84 -15.45 -11.00 -7.33
C MET A 84 -15.76 -10.07 -8.50
N GLU A 85 -15.41 -8.78 -8.39
CA GLU A 85 -15.58 -7.81 -9.49
C GLU A 85 -14.48 -8.02 -10.55
N HIS A 86 -13.26 -8.32 -10.11
CA HIS A 86 -12.16 -8.72 -10.98
C HIS A 86 -11.15 -9.61 -10.24
N TRP A 87 -10.27 -10.26 -11.01
CA TRP A 87 -9.13 -11.03 -10.48
C TRP A 87 -8.06 -10.12 -9.89
N ASN A 88 -7.18 -10.65 -9.03
CA ASN A 88 -6.10 -9.86 -8.45
C ASN A 88 -5.20 -9.29 -9.56
N THR A 89 -5.33 -7.99 -9.81
CA THR A 89 -4.60 -7.32 -10.90
C THR A 89 -3.14 -7.08 -10.53
N TRP A 90 -2.80 -7.18 -9.24
CA TRP A 90 -1.47 -6.95 -8.70
C TRP A 90 -0.55 -8.16 -8.78
N SER A 91 -1.06 -9.33 -9.19
CA SER A 91 -0.22 -10.51 -9.41
C SER A 91 0.16 -10.67 -10.89
N ASP A 92 1.37 -11.13 -11.15
CA ASP A 92 1.92 -11.25 -12.52
C ASP A 92 1.20 -12.31 -13.36
N GLU A 93 0.81 -13.43 -12.74
CA GLU A 93 0.10 -14.52 -13.41
C GLU A 93 -0.92 -15.16 -12.48
N TYR A 94 -2.20 -15.04 -12.82
CA TYR A 94 -3.26 -15.84 -12.20
C TYR A 94 -3.72 -16.92 -13.19
N CYS A 95 -3.37 -18.17 -12.91
CA CYS A 95 -3.69 -19.36 -13.73
C CYS A 95 -3.45 -19.18 -15.24
N ARG A 96 -2.21 -18.79 -15.62
CA ARG A 96 -1.72 -18.65 -17.01
C ARG A 96 -2.44 -17.64 -17.92
N LYS A 97 -3.33 -16.80 -17.41
CA LYS A 97 -3.77 -15.63 -18.17
C LYS A 97 -2.80 -14.49 -17.93
N PRO A 98 -2.03 -14.05 -18.94
CA PRO A 98 -1.14 -12.92 -18.78
C PRO A 98 -1.99 -11.69 -18.46
N HIS A 99 -1.69 -11.04 -17.34
CA HIS A 99 -2.34 -9.79 -17.03
C HIS A 99 -1.73 -8.66 -17.86
N ASN A 100 -2.52 -7.64 -18.19
CA ASN A 100 -1.99 -6.42 -18.82
C ASN A 100 -1.25 -5.60 -17.76
N ALA A 101 -0.02 -6.00 -17.43
CA ALA A 101 0.86 -5.31 -16.48
C ALA A 101 1.02 -3.81 -16.82
N LEU A 102 0.91 -3.46 -18.10
CA LEU A 102 0.90 -2.07 -18.57
C LEU A 102 -0.27 -1.25 -17.98
N THR A 103 -1.47 -1.83 -17.87
CA THR A 103 -2.65 -1.12 -17.36
C THR A 103 -2.54 -0.86 -15.86
N LEU A 104 -2.04 -1.83 -15.09
CA LEU A 104 -1.79 -1.66 -13.67
C LEU A 104 -0.67 -0.64 -13.42
N SER A 105 0.45 -0.78 -14.14
CA SER A 105 1.58 0.14 -14.04
C SER A 105 1.17 1.59 -14.35
N LEU A 106 0.34 1.80 -15.38
CA LEU A 106 -0.23 3.11 -15.69
C LEU A 106 -1.10 3.66 -14.56
N ARG A 107 -1.97 2.84 -13.95
CA ARG A 107 -2.80 3.26 -12.82
C ARG A 107 -1.94 3.68 -11.63
N ILE A 108 -1.01 2.84 -11.20
CA ILE A 108 -0.11 3.13 -10.07
C ILE A 108 0.71 4.39 -10.35
N THR A 109 1.28 4.50 -11.56
CA THR A 109 2.08 5.67 -11.96
C THR A 109 1.23 6.93 -12.01
N SER A 110 0.00 6.87 -12.52
CA SER A 110 -0.89 8.04 -12.58
C SER A 110 -1.24 8.58 -11.19
N VAL A 111 -1.53 7.69 -10.23
CA VAL A 111 -1.83 8.08 -8.85
C VAL A 111 -0.58 8.59 -8.16
N ALA A 112 0.57 7.95 -8.38
CA ALA A 112 1.85 8.41 -7.83
C ALA A 112 2.20 9.83 -8.32
N ILE A 113 2.08 10.10 -9.61
CA ILE A 113 2.32 11.43 -10.19
C ILE A 113 1.34 12.45 -9.60
N THR A 114 0.06 12.10 -9.49
CA THR A 114 -0.98 13.01 -8.97
C THR A 114 -0.70 13.37 -7.51
N LEU A 115 -0.40 12.38 -6.66
CA LEU A 115 -0.08 12.60 -5.25
C LEU A 115 1.21 13.41 -5.08
N ALA A 116 2.26 13.10 -5.86
CA ALA A 116 3.50 13.87 -5.84
C ALA A 116 3.27 15.33 -6.29
N ALA A 117 2.47 15.55 -7.34
CA ALA A 117 2.14 16.89 -7.81
C ALA A 117 1.39 17.71 -6.74
N ILE A 118 0.42 17.10 -6.04
CA ILE A 118 -0.32 17.76 -4.95
C ILE A 118 0.64 18.19 -3.84
N VAL A 119 1.55 17.31 -3.42
CA VAL A 119 2.55 17.61 -2.38
C VAL A 119 3.50 18.72 -2.83
N VAL A 120 3.99 18.66 -4.06
CA VAL A 120 4.88 19.70 -4.61
C VAL A 120 4.17 21.05 -4.71
N MET A 121 2.93 21.10 -5.18
CA MET A 121 2.16 22.34 -5.25
C MET A 121 1.95 22.96 -3.87
N ALA A 122 1.48 22.17 -2.90
CA ALA A 122 1.29 22.61 -1.52
C ALA A 122 2.59 23.13 -0.87
N LEU A 123 3.73 22.51 -1.21
CA LEU A 123 5.03 22.91 -0.67
C LEU A 123 5.67 24.08 -1.43
N SER A 124 5.32 24.29 -2.70
CA SER A 124 5.92 25.35 -3.52
C SER A 124 5.54 26.74 -3.03
N GLU A 125 4.29 26.90 -2.57
CA GLU A 125 3.78 28.17 -2.03
C GLU A 125 4.47 28.56 -0.71
N GLU A 126 4.82 27.57 0.12
CA GLU A 126 5.39 27.79 1.46
C GLU A 126 6.87 27.36 1.57
N PHE A 127 7.54 27.07 0.45
CA PHE A 127 8.86 26.41 0.41
C PHE A 127 9.93 27.10 1.26
N ASN A 128 9.94 28.43 1.24
CA ASN A 128 10.89 29.27 1.99
C ASN A 128 10.57 29.36 3.49
N ARG A 129 9.37 28.94 3.90
CA ARG A 129 8.86 29.02 5.27
C ARG A 129 8.79 27.65 5.95
N VAL A 130 8.92 26.57 5.19
CA VAL A 130 8.97 25.20 5.69
C VAL A 130 10.14 25.03 6.68
N SER A 131 11.38 25.28 6.26
CA SER A 131 12.53 24.98 7.11
C SER A 131 12.90 26.14 8.02
N SER A 132 13.52 25.80 9.15
CA SER A 132 14.02 26.77 10.13
C SER A 132 15.47 26.46 10.49
N LYS A 133 16.13 27.43 11.13
CA LYS A 133 17.51 27.25 11.63
C LYS A 133 17.66 26.13 12.67
N TRP A 134 16.56 25.68 13.27
CA TRP A 134 16.54 24.69 14.35
C TRP A 134 15.91 23.34 13.91
N SER A 135 15.20 23.28 12.79
CA SER A 135 14.67 22.02 12.25
C SER A 135 14.43 22.05 10.75
N CYS A 136 14.79 20.94 10.08
CA CYS A 136 14.40 20.69 8.69
C CYS A 136 13.01 20.03 8.56
N LEU A 137 12.37 19.62 9.67
CA LEU A 137 11.09 18.91 9.65
C LEU A 137 9.87 19.82 9.51
N GLY A 138 10.04 21.03 9.00
CA GLY A 138 8.99 22.04 8.99
C GLY A 138 8.97 22.90 10.26
N ARG A 139 8.50 24.14 10.13
CA ARG A 139 8.23 25.03 11.26
C ARG A 139 6.86 24.68 11.83
N PHE A 140 6.76 24.47 13.14
CA PHE A 140 5.48 24.30 13.83
C PHE A 140 5.10 25.64 14.46
N SER A 141 4.18 26.37 13.82
CA SER A 141 3.71 27.68 14.27
C SER A 141 2.30 27.94 13.74
N THR A 142 1.61 28.94 14.27
CA THR A 142 0.30 29.38 13.75
C THR A 142 0.33 29.71 12.26
N ASN A 143 1.46 30.23 11.78
CA ASN A 143 1.64 30.66 10.39
C ASN A 143 1.91 29.50 9.42
N SER A 144 2.10 28.28 9.91
CA SER A 144 2.35 27.08 9.09
C SER A 144 1.22 26.07 9.19
N ILE A 145 0.11 26.41 9.85
CA ILE A 145 -1.08 25.56 9.93
C ILE A 145 -1.62 25.27 8.53
N ASP A 146 -1.64 26.28 7.65
CA ASP A 146 -2.15 26.15 6.28
C ASP A 146 -1.35 25.15 5.43
N LEU A 147 -0.09 24.90 5.79
CA LEU A 147 0.74 23.87 5.17
C LEU A 147 0.49 22.49 5.79
N TRP A 148 0.52 22.41 7.13
CA TRP A 148 0.48 21.13 7.83
C TRP A 148 -0.90 20.48 7.83
N LEU A 149 -1.96 21.28 7.96
CA LEU A 149 -3.31 20.77 8.10
C LEU A 149 -3.75 19.99 6.85
N PRO A 150 -3.58 20.49 5.61
CA PRO A 150 -3.93 19.72 4.41
C PRO A 150 -3.08 18.45 4.25
N LEU A 151 -1.78 18.53 4.53
CA LEU A 151 -0.87 17.38 4.43
C LEU A 151 -1.27 16.26 5.41
N ILE A 152 -1.56 16.61 6.66
CA ILE A 152 -2.01 15.64 7.67
C ILE A 152 -3.39 15.09 7.28
N LEU A 153 -4.32 15.95 6.87
CA LEU A 153 -5.68 15.56 6.54
C LEU A 153 -5.71 14.57 5.36
N ILE A 154 -4.99 14.85 4.27
CA ILE A 154 -4.94 13.96 3.09
C ILE A 154 -4.37 12.59 3.47
N ASN A 155 -3.27 12.56 4.22
CA ASN A 155 -2.65 11.31 4.63
C ASN A 155 -3.52 10.50 5.60
N MET A 156 -4.16 11.17 6.57
CA MET A 156 -5.09 10.52 7.52
C MET A 156 -6.34 10.00 6.82
N CYS A 157 -6.98 10.80 5.96
CA CYS A 157 -8.14 10.36 5.18
C CYS A 157 -7.79 9.16 4.30
N SER A 158 -6.63 9.17 3.65
CA SER A 158 -6.17 8.05 2.82
C SER A 158 -5.90 6.79 3.64
N ALA A 159 -5.26 6.92 4.81
CA ALA A 159 -5.02 5.80 5.71
C ALA A 159 -6.33 5.21 6.28
N MET A 160 -7.29 6.07 6.65
CA MET A 160 -8.61 5.63 7.10
C MET A 160 -9.38 4.92 5.97
N ALA A 161 -9.36 5.46 4.75
CA ALA A 161 -10.01 4.84 3.60
C ALA A 161 -9.41 3.45 3.31
N ALA A 162 -8.08 3.32 3.29
CA ALA A 162 -7.40 2.04 3.12
C ALA A 162 -7.80 1.02 4.21
N SER A 163 -7.88 1.48 5.46
CA SER A 163 -8.32 0.66 6.59
C SER A 163 -9.77 0.21 6.43
N SER A 164 -10.65 1.13 6.03
CA SER A 164 -12.07 0.84 5.80
C SER A 164 -12.28 -0.20 4.70
N PHE A 165 -11.58 -0.09 3.57
CA PHE A 165 -11.66 -1.08 2.49
C PHE A 165 -11.13 -2.45 2.95
N SER A 166 -10.05 -2.46 3.72
CA SER A 166 -9.48 -3.69 4.28
C SER A 166 -10.45 -4.38 5.25
N PHE A 167 -11.13 -3.60 6.11
CA PHE A 167 -12.14 -4.13 7.03
C PHE A 167 -13.38 -4.64 6.31
N ASP A 168 -13.86 -3.95 5.26
CA ASP A 168 -15.00 -4.40 4.46
C ASP A 168 -14.69 -5.74 3.77
N GLY A 169 -13.51 -5.86 3.14
CA GLY A 169 -13.06 -7.12 2.55
C GLY A 169 -12.96 -8.25 3.58
N LEU A 170 -12.37 -7.97 4.74
CA LEU A 170 -12.29 -8.95 5.82
C LEU A 170 -13.68 -9.35 6.35
N PHE A 171 -14.59 -8.40 6.47
CA PHE A 171 -15.97 -8.66 6.88
C PHE A 171 -16.67 -9.59 5.90
N ILE A 172 -16.53 -9.34 4.59
CA ILE A 172 -17.13 -10.19 3.55
C ILE A 172 -16.59 -11.62 3.67
N MET A 173 -15.27 -11.78 3.75
CA MET A 173 -14.64 -13.10 3.83
C MET A 173 -15.04 -13.89 5.08
N LEU A 174 -15.23 -13.22 6.22
CA LEU A 174 -15.47 -13.88 7.51
C LEU A 174 -16.95 -14.06 7.84
N GLN A 175 -17.82 -13.15 7.42
CA GLN A 175 -19.21 -13.08 7.90
C GLN A 175 -20.26 -13.48 6.86
N LEU A 176 -19.97 -13.41 5.56
CA LEU A 176 -20.93 -13.80 4.52
C LEU A 176 -20.83 -15.31 4.24
N PRO A 177 -21.80 -16.14 4.65
CA PRO A 177 -21.75 -17.58 4.41
C PRO A 177 -21.83 -17.92 2.92
N GLN A 178 -22.51 -17.08 2.13
CA GLN A 178 -22.65 -17.22 0.67
C GLN A 178 -21.34 -16.93 -0.08
N TYR A 179 -20.39 -16.25 0.55
CA TYR A 179 -19.11 -15.91 -0.09
C TYR A 179 -18.35 -17.16 -0.50
N GLY A 180 -18.28 -18.17 0.37
CA GLY A 180 -17.61 -19.44 0.06
C GLY A 180 -18.24 -20.19 -1.10
N GLU A 181 -19.57 -20.19 -1.21
CA GLU A 181 -20.28 -20.83 -2.32
C GLU A 181 -20.05 -20.08 -3.64
N LYS A 182 -20.15 -18.74 -3.63
CA LYS A 182 -19.87 -17.90 -4.81
C LYS A 182 -18.43 -18.09 -5.29
N LEU A 183 -17.47 -18.09 -4.36
CA LEU A 183 -16.06 -18.37 -4.65
C LEU A 183 -15.89 -19.77 -5.28
N ASP A 184 -16.51 -20.80 -4.70
CA ASP A 184 -16.43 -22.16 -5.22
C ASP A 184 -17.00 -22.26 -6.66
N ILE A 185 -18.09 -21.54 -6.97
CA ILE A 185 -18.68 -21.47 -8.32
C ILE A 185 -17.74 -20.76 -9.29
N ASP A 186 -17.25 -19.58 -8.93
CA ASP A 186 -16.37 -18.78 -9.79
C ASP A 186 -15.06 -19.53 -10.10
N LEU A 187 -14.52 -20.27 -9.14
CA LEU A 187 -13.31 -21.07 -9.34
C LEU A 187 -13.54 -22.33 -10.18
N ARG A 188 -14.70 -22.99 -10.06
CA ARG A 188 -15.05 -24.14 -10.93
C ARG A 188 -15.25 -23.75 -12.38
N SER A 189 -15.58 -22.48 -12.65
CA SER A 189 -15.66 -21.96 -14.01
C SER A 189 -14.28 -21.83 -14.68
N MET A 190 -13.19 -22.02 -13.93
CA MET A 190 -11.83 -21.93 -14.45
C MET A 190 -11.26 -23.27 -14.92
N PRO A 191 -10.49 -23.29 -16.02
CA PRO A 191 -9.96 -24.52 -16.61
C PRO A 191 -8.76 -25.16 -15.86
N ALA A 192 -8.27 -24.62 -14.74
CA ALA A 192 -7.02 -25.08 -14.12
C ALA A 192 -6.89 -24.84 -12.59
N VAL A 193 -7.96 -24.95 -11.83
CA VAL A 193 -7.93 -24.72 -10.37
C VAL A 193 -8.22 -26.02 -9.61
N GLU A 194 -7.26 -26.50 -8.81
CA GLU A 194 -7.47 -27.60 -7.88
C GLU A 194 -7.67 -27.07 -6.44
N PRO A 195 -8.61 -27.65 -5.67
CA PRO A 195 -8.77 -27.32 -4.27
C PRO A 195 -7.53 -27.79 -3.48
N ALA A 196 -6.76 -26.85 -2.92
CA ALA A 196 -5.66 -27.17 -2.05
C ALA A 196 -6.13 -27.13 -0.58
N PRO A 197 -5.91 -28.19 0.22
CA PRO A 197 -6.27 -28.15 1.63
C PRO A 197 -5.30 -27.22 2.39
N ILE A 198 -5.71 -25.99 2.72
CA ILE A 198 -4.93 -25.19 3.69
C ILE A 198 -5.13 -25.77 5.08
N ARG A 199 -4.03 -25.84 5.83
CA ARG A 199 -4.01 -26.10 7.27
C ARG A 199 -4.98 -25.14 7.98
N LYS A 200 -6.02 -25.71 8.60
CA LYS A 200 -7.07 -25.02 9.35
C LYS A 200 -6.48 -24.03 10.35
N ILE A 201 -6.52 -22.73 10.06
CA ILE A 201 -6.19 -21.70 11.05
C ILE A 201 -7.44 -21.52 11.91
N LYS A 202 -7.39 -22.01 13.16
CA LYS A 202 -8.37 -21.63 14.18
C LYS A 202 -8.16 -20.16 14.51
N VAL A 203 -8.93 -19.28 13.89
CA VAL A 203 -9.03 -17.89 14.33
C VAL A 203 -9.87 -17.88 15.59
N VAL A 204 -9.22 -17.87 16.75
CA VAL A 204 -9.90 -17.68 18.04
C VAL A 204 -10.21 -16.19 18.16
N MET A 205 -11.39 -15.76 17.69
CA MET A 205 -11.94 -14.48 18.11
C MET A 205 -12.29 -14.60 19.59
N LYS A 206 -11.59 -13.83 20.44
CA LYS A 206 -12.00 -13.65 21.84
C LYS A 206 -13.29 -12.81 21.84
N PRO A 207 -14.42 -13.33 22.31
CA PRO A 207 -15.68 -12.60 22.26
C PRO A 207 -15.73 -11.58 23.40
N SER A 208 -16.00 -10.32 23.06
CA SER A 208 -16.67 -9.41 23.98
C SER A 208 -18.15 -9.79 24.03
N LEU A 209 -18.51 -10.46 25.13
CA LEU A 209 -19.85 -10.80 25.63
C LEU A 209 -20.93 -11.35 24.67
N GLU A 210 -21.36 -12.55 25.06
CA GLU A 210 -22.60 -13.26 24.75
C GLU A 210 -22.77 -13.97 23.40
N HIS A 211 -23.02 -15.27 23.55
CA HIS A 211 -23.44 -16.27 22.57
C HIS A 211 -22.35 -16.97 21.74
N THR A 212 -21.75 -17.97 22.37
CA THR A 212 -20.77 -18.91 21.82
C THR A 212 -21.37 -19.77 20.70
N ARG A 213 -21.11 -19.40 19.45
CA ARG A 213 -21.07 -20.33 18.32
C ARG A 213 -19.63 -20.43 17.85
N ASP A 214 -18.99 -21.57 18.11
CA ASP A 214 -17.72 -21.94 17.48
C ASP A 214 -17.94 -22.04 15.96
N LYS A 215 -17.87 -20.92 15.24
CA LYS A 215 -17.86 -20.92 13.77
C LYS A 215 -16.48 -21.40 13.33
N LYS A 216 -16.36 -22.69 12.99
CA LYS A 216 -15.26 -23.17 12.15
C LYS A 216 -15.43 -22.58 10.76
N VAL A 217 -14.74 -21.48 10.47
CA VAL A 217 -14.61 -20.96 9.10
C VAL A 217 -13.52 -21.79 8.41
N GLU A 218 -13.91 -22.70 7.52
CA GLU A 218 -12.97 -23.40 6.64
C GLU A 218 -12.63 -22.51 5.45
N LEU A 219 -11.53 -21.77 5.56
CA LEU A 219 -10.90 -21.10 4.43
C LEU A 219 -10.24 -22.17 3.54
N LYS A 220 -10.87 -22.47 2.40
CA LYS A 220 -10.25 -23.24 1.32
C LYS A 220 -9.37 -22.27 0.52
N ALA A 221 -8.10 -22.61 0.28
CA ALA A 221 -7.36 -21.97 -0.80
C ALA A 221 -7.44 -22.86 -2.01
N TYR A 222 -7.40 -22.18 -3.14
CA TYR A 222 -7.45 -22.78 -4.43
C TYR A 222 -6.15 -22.42 -5.10
N VAL A 223 -5.40 -23.44 -5.48
CA VAL A 223 -4.08 -23.30 -6.12
C VAL A 223 -4.28 -23.72 -7.56
N CYS A 224 -3.73 -22.97 -8.51
CA CYS A 224 -3.75 -23.38 -9.90
C CYS A 224 -3.06 -24.76 -10.01
N SER A 225 -3.69 -25.74 -10.66
CA SER A 225 -3.16 -27.10 -10.75
C SER A 225 -1.74 -27.08 -11.35
N PRO A 226 -0.75 -27.74 -10.73
CA PRO A 226 0.51 -28.00 -11.39
C PRO A 226 0.26 -28.97 -12.56
N LEU A 227 1.01 -28.79 -13.65
CA LEU A 227 0.99 -29.73 -14.78
C LEU A 227 1.29 -31.15 -14.28
N ARG A 228 0.44 -32.10 -14.67
CA ARG A 228 0.94 -33.45 -14.98
C ARG A 228 1.64 -33.31 -16.34
N ASP A 229 2.96 -33.38 -16.31
CA ASP A 229 3.77 -33.62 -17.51
C ASP A 229 3.41 -34.99 -18.13
#